data_AF-A0A919J4Q8-F1
#
_entry.id   AF-A0A919J4Q8-F1
#
_cell.length_a   1.000
_cell.length_b   1.000
_cell.length_c   1.000
_cell.angle_alpha   90.00
_cell.angle_beta   90.00
_cell.angle_gamma   90.00
#
_symmetry.space_group_name_H-M   'P 1'
#
loop_
_entity.id
_entity.type
_entity.pdbx_description
1 polymer ?
#
loop_
_entity_poly.entity_id
_entity_poly.type
_entity_poly.pdbx_seq_one_letter_code
_entity_poly.pdbx_strand_id
1 'polypeptide(L)'
;MVGRRRQPEIRDRILEACVDHALAHGLPDRLEPFVTASGSSTRMLIYHFGTRDALLRETLRRARQRQRDFYGELLCPRPGEPYLTTLRRTWQAMTGAEGRPYLSMFGKLREDSEQRLWPDFRREATTDWLQPLEDGMRTLGRPELATLVLAVIRGLIMDIEATADTGRADQAFDDFLAALALLATPGEADPVGPL
;
A
#
# COMPACT_ATOMS: atom_id res chain seq x y z
N MET A 1 31.86 -16.36 23.20
CA MET A 1 31.28 -16.02 21.87
C MET A 1 29.76 -15.89 21.96
N VAL A 2 29.23 -14.72 22.30
CA VAL A 2 27.80 -14.36 22.21
C VAL A 2 27.79 -12.86 21.91
N GLY A 3 27.51 -12.45 20.67
CA GLY A 3 27.59 -11.01 20.34
C GLY A 3 26.99 -10.55 19.01
N ARG A 4 26.88 -11.44 18.01
CA ARG A 4 26.38 -11.05 16.68
C ARG A 4 24.92 -11.41 16.39
N ARG A 5 24.36 -12.45 17.04
CA ARG A 5 22.98 -12.90 16.76
C ARG A 5 21.87 -12.04 17.39
N ARG A 6 22.12 -11.34 18.51
CA ARG A 6 21.12 -10.48 19.17
C ARG A 6 20.96 -9.09 18.53
N GLN A 7 21.95 -8.62 17.77
CA GLN A 7 21.92 -7.24 17.24
C GLN A 7 20.92 -7.05 16.09
N PRO A 8 20.79 -7.98 15.11
CA PRO A 8 19.75 -7.89 14.09
C PRO A 8 18.34 -7.92 14.67
N GLU A 9 18.09 -8.79 15.65
CA GLU A 9 16.78 -8.90 16.33
C GLU A 9 16.42 -7.64 17.12
N ILE A 10 17.41 -7.00 17.78
CA ILE A 10 17.21 -5.71 18.45
C ILE A 10 16.91 -4.61 17.44
N ARG A 11 17.71 -4.52 16.38
CA ARG A 11 17.55 -3.52 15.34
C ARG A 11 16.17 -3.63 14.67
N ASP A 12 15.76 -4.85 14.33
CA ASP A 12 14.47 -5.09 13.69
C ASP A 12 13.31 -4.73 14.62
N ARG A 13 13.36 -5.16 15.89
CA ARG A 13 12.35 -4.76 16.89
C ARG A 13 12.23 -3.25 17.06
N ILE A 14 13.36 -2.53 17.06
CA ILE A 14 13.35 -1.06 17.12
C ILE A 14 12.67 -0.49 15.87
N LEU A 15 13.02 -1.00 14.69
CA LEU A 15 12.43 -0.53 13.44
C LEU A 15 10.92 -0.77 13.40
N GLU A 16 10.46 -1.96 13.81
CA GLU A 16 9.04 -2.29 13.85
C GLU A 16 8.28 -1.35 14.80
N ALA A 17 8.82 -1.04 15.98
CA ALA A 17 8.20 -0.07 16.89
C ALA A 17 8.14 1.36 16.30
N CYS A 18 9.18 1.78 15.56
CA CYS A 18 9.17 3.04 14.84
C CYS A 18 8.11 3.06 13.72
N VAL A 19 7.93 1.94 13.02
CA VAL A 19 6.90 1.77 11.99
C VAL A 19 5.50 1.84 12.59
N ASP A 20 5.26 1.14 13.69
CA ASP A 20 3.97 1.15 14.39
C ASP A 20 3.61 2.57 14.85
N HIS A 21 4.59 3.29 15.43
CA HIS A 21 4.43 4.70 15.77
C HIS A 21 4.12 5.56 14.55
N ALA A 22 4.85 5.38 13.45
CA ALA A 22 4.66 6.17 12.24
C ALA A 22 3.30 5.93 11.57
N LEU A 23 2.80 4.69 11.59
CA LEU A 23 1.46 4.36 11.09
C LEU A 23 0.36 4.98 11.96
N ALA A 24 0.56 5.03 13.28
CA ALA A 24 -0.41 5.59 14.21
C ALA A 24 -0.41 7.13 14.23
N HIS A 25 0.76 7.77 14.09
CA HIS A 25 0.95 9.18 14.40
C HIS A 25 1.59 10.02 13.26
N GLY A 26 1.99 9.38 12.16
CA GLY A 26 2.81 10.00 11.12
C GLY A 26 4.30 10.03 11.47
N LEU A 27 5.13 10.49 10.53
CA LEU A 27 6.56 10.61 10.76
C LEU A 27 6.89 11.77 11.71
N PRO A 28 7.72 11.55 12.74
CA PRO A 28 8.09 12.60 13.67
C PRO A 28 9.22 13.51 13.15
N ASP A 29 9.15 14.79 13.50
CA ASP A 29 10.20 15.78 13.21
C ASP A 29 11.46 15.60 14.07
N ARG A 30 11.36 14.91 15.19
CA ARG A 30 12.48 14.64 16.10
C ARG A 30 12.54 13.16 16.50
N LEU A 31 13.61 12.75 17.18
CA LEU A 31 13.84 11.34 17.52
C LEU A 31 13.14 10.90 18.81
N GLU A 32 12.75 11.83 19.67
CA GLU A 32 12.12 11.56 20.97
C GLU A 32 10.88 10.66 20.86
N PRO A 33 9.95 10.86 19.91
CA PRO A 33 8.80 9.97 19.76
C PRO A 33 9.20 8.52 19.43
N PHE A 34 10.23 8.33 18.61
CA PHE A 34 10.77 7.01 18.29
C PHE A 34 11.55 6.38 19.45
N VAL A 35 12.25 7.20 20.24
CA VAL A 35 12.88 6.75 21.49
C VAL A 35 11.84 6.18 22.45
N THR A 36 10.74 6.91 22.66
CA THR A 36 9.63 6.46 23.49
C THR A 36 8.97 5.20 22.93
N ALA A 37 8.64 5.19 21.64
CA ALA A 37 7.95 4.05 21.01
C ALA A 37 8.79 2.76 21.04
N SER A 38 10.09 2.85 20.78
CA SER A 38 10.98 1.69 20.73
C SER A 38 11.54 1.27 22.10
N GLY A 39 11.25 2.04 23.17
CA GLY A 39 11.83 1.83 24.50
C GLY A 39 13.37 1.88 24.51
N SER A 40 13.97 2.59 23.55
CA SER A 40 15.42 2.65 23.36
C SER A 40 15.98 4.02 23.79
N SER A 41 17.19 4.38 23.35
CA SER A 41 17.76 5.71 23.55
C SER A 41 18.19 6.31 22.22
N THR A 42 18.32 7.64 22.13
CA THR A 42 18.83 8.31 20.92
C THR A 42 20.16 7.72 20.47
N ARG A 43 21.06 7.41 21.43
CA ARG A 43 22.34 6.75 21.14
C ARG A 43 22.17 5.38 20.48
N MET A 44 21.21 4.58 20.94
CA MET A 44 20.92 3.26 20.36
C MET A 44 20.30 3.37 18.96
N LEU A 45 19.41 4.34 18.74
CA LEU A 45 18.85 4.60 17.41
C LEU A 45 19.96 4.99 16.42
N ILE A 46 20.78 5.97 16.78
CA ILE A 46 21.91 6.41 15.95
C ILE A 46 22.93 5.27 15.74
N TYR A 47 23.18 4.44 16.75
CA TYR A 47 24.06 3.28 16.61
C TYR A 47 23.57 2.28 15.55
N HIS A 48 22.26 2.00 15.50
CA HIS A 48 21.69 1.00 14.59
C HIS A 48 21.35 1.51 13.19
N PHE A 49 21.01 2.80 13.07
CA PHE A 49 20.45 3.39 11.84
C PHE A 49 21.30 4.54 11.29
N GLY A 50 22.38 4.92 11.99
CA GLY A 50 23.31 5.96 11.55
C GLY A 50 22.81 7.37 11.81
N THR A 51 21.82 7.85 11.06
CA THR A 51 21.28 9.21 11.19
C THR A 51 19.78 9.20 11.39
N ARG A 52 19.22 10.33 11.83
CA ARG A 52 17.76 10.51 11.90
C ARG A 52 17.12 10.26 10.53
N ASP A 53 17.64 10.91 9.48
CA ASP A 53 17.08 10.77 8.13
C ASP A 53 17.19 9.33 7.60
N ALA A 54 18.26 8.61 7.94
CA ALA A 54 18.40 7.20 7.60
C ALA A 54 17.35 6.34 8.33
N LEU A 55 17.11 6.56 9.63
CA LEU A 55 16.03 5.89 10.37
C LEU A 55 14.65 6.18 9.78
N LEU A 56 14.35 7.44 9.43
CA LEU A 56 13.08 7.81 8.81
C LEU A 56 12.89 7.13 7.45
N ARG A 57 13.94 7.11 6.63
CA ARG A 57 13.93 6.42 5.33
C ARG A 57 13.68 4.92 5.49
N GLU A 58 14.35 4.27 6.45
CA GLU A 58 14.12 2.86 6.73
C GLU A 58 12.72 2.58 7.25
N THR A 59 12.20 3.45 8.12
CA THR A 59 10.83 3.37 8.64
C THR A 59 9.82 3.48 7.50
N LEU A 60 9.99 4.45 6.60
CA LEU A 60 9.16 4.61 5.40
C LEU A 60 9.17 3.36 4.51
N ARG A 61 10.37 2.83 4.23
CA ARG A 61 10.52 1.63 3.40
C ARG A 61 9.87 0.41 4.03
N ARG A 62 10.01 0.22 5.34
CA ARG A 62 9.38 -0.90 6.06
C ARG A 62 7.86 -0.73 6.12
N ALA A 63 7.35 0.47 6.40
CA ALA A 63 5.92 0.76 6.35
C ALA A 63 5.33 0.50 4.96
N ARG A 64 6.03 0.92 3.90
CA ARG A 64 5.63 0.67 2.51
C ARG A 64 5.67 -0.81 2.16
N GLN A 65 6.68 -1.54 2.63
CA GLN A 65 6.75 -2.99 2.46
C GLN A 65 5.54 -3.67 3.11
N ARG A 66 5.22 -3.36 4.37
CA ARG A 66 4.04 -3.90 5.05
C ARG A 66 2.74 -3.58 4.31
N GLN A 67 2.59 -2.35 3.81
CA GLN A 67 1.43 -1.95 3.00
C GLN A 67 1.33 -2.79 1.73
N ARG A 68 2.45 -2.98 1.02
CA ARG A 68 2.49 -3.79 -0.19
C ARG A 68 2.13 -5.24 0.06
N ASP A 69 2.67 -5.83 1.12
CA ASP A 69 2.40 -7.22 1.46
C ASP A 69 0.92 -7.39 1.82
N PHE A 70 0.40 -6.50 2.67
CA PHE A 70 -1.01 -6.50 3.05
C PHE A 70 -1.95 -6.35 1.84
N TYR A 71 -1.73 -5.36 0.97
CA TYR A 71 -2.58 -5.15 -0.20
C TYR A 71 -2.38 -6.22 -1.27
N GLY A 72 -1.14 -6.68 -1.47
CA GLY A 72 -0.82 -7.76 -2.39
C GLY A 72 -1.55 -9.05 -2.05
N GLU A 73 -1.55 -9.43 -0.77
CA GLU A 73 -2.30 -10.61 -0.29
C GLU A 73 -3.82 -10.46 -0.51
N LEU A 74 -4.37 -9.26 -0.28
CA LEU A 74 -5.79 -9.00 -0.52
C LEU A 74 -6.16 -9.07 -2.00
N LEU A 75 -5.28 -8.59 -2.89
CA LEU A 75 -5.45 -8.58 -4.34
C LEU A 75 -5.28 -9.94 -5.00
N CYS A 76 -4.67 -10.92 -4.31
CA CYS A 76 -4.51 -12.27 -4.82
C CYS A 76 -5.88 -12.93 -5.10
N PRO A 77 -6.07 -13.56 -6.29
CA PRO A 77 -7.27 -14.32 -6.59
C PRO A 77 -7.46 -15.47 -5.61
N ARG A 78 -8.70 -15.68 -5.16
CA ARG A 78 -9.06 -16.78 -4.27
C ARG A 78 -9.81 -17.88 -5.05
N PRO A 79 -9.48 -19.16 -4.84
CA PRO A 79 -10.22 -20.25 -5.48
C PRO A 79 -11.72 -20.19 -5.16
N GLY A 80 -12.56 -20.29 -6.20
CA GLY A 80 -14.02 -20.30 -6.05
C GLY A 80 -14.68 -18.94 -5.81
N GLU A 81 -13.92 -17.84 -5.84
CA GLU A 81 -14.44 -16.49 -5.66
C GLU A 81 -14.30 -15.68 -6.97
N PRO A 82 -15.38 -15.04 -7.47
CA PRO A 82 -15.27 -14.10 -8.59
C PRO A 82 -14.31 -12.96 -8.27
N TYR A 83 -13.41 -12.61 -9.19
CA TYR A 83 -12.37 -11.62 -8.91
C TYR A 83 -12.94 -10.23 -8.57
N LEU A 84 -14.12 -9.87 -9.08
CA LEU A 84 -14.82 -8.64 -8.69
C LEU A 84 -15.18 -8.60 -7.19
N THR A 85 -15.48 -9.75 -6.59
CA THR A 85 -15.72 -9.87 -5.15
C THR A 85 -14.43 -9.68 -4.36
N THR A 86 -13.32 -10.23 -4.84
CA THR A 86 -11.97 -9.96 -4.30
C THR A 86 -11.68 -8.46 -4.34
N LEU A 87 -11.88 -7.78 -5.47
CA LEU A 87 -11.66 -6.33 -5.59
C LEU A 87 -12.52 -5.53 -4.61
N ARG A 88 -13.82 -5.85 -4.47
CA ARG A 88 -14.71 -5.19 -3.49
C ARG A 88 -14.21 -5.36 -2.05
N ARG A 89 -13.86 -6.59 -1.65
CA ARG A 89 -13.33 -6.85 -0.31
C ARG A 89 -12.01 -6.10 -0.09
N THR A 90 -11.12 -6.12 -1.07
CA THR A 90 -9.83 -5.45 -1.00
C THR A 90 -10.00 -3.95 -0.81
N TRP A 91 -10.91 -3.32 -1.57
CA TRP A 91 -11.24 -1.92 -1.40
C TRP A 91 -11.69 -1.61 0.04
N GLN A 92 -12.64 -2.38 0.56
CA GLN A 92 -13.15 -2.20 1.93
C GLN A 92 -12.05 -2.36 3.00
N ALA A 93 -11.09 -3.26 2.80
CA ALA A 93 -9.95 -3.40 3.69
C ALA A 93 -8.95 -2.24 3.57
N MET A 94 -8.70 -1.75 2.35
CA MET A 94 -7.82 -0.61 2.07
C MET A 94 -8.36 0.71 2.65
N THR A 95 -9.66 0.94 2.57
CA THR A 95 -10.31 2.18 3.04
C THR A 95 -10.86 2.07 4.46
N GLY A 96 -10.99 0.84 4.98
CA GLY A 96 -11.42 0.54 6.34
C GLY A 96 -10.33 0.73 7.40
N ALA A 97 -10.60 0.19 8.59
CA ALA A 97 -9.76 0.39 9.78
C ALA A 97 -8.32 -0.14 9.60
N GLU A 98 -8.13 -1.23 8.84
CA GLU A 98 -6.82 -1.86 8.63
C GLU A 98 -5.93 -1.06 7.66
N GLY A 99 -6.52 -0.50 6.60
CA GLY A 99 -5.79 0.29 5.62
C GLY A 99 -5.59 1.77 6.00
N ARG A 100 -6.48 2.33 6.83
CA ARG A 100 -6.46 3.76 7.24
C ARG A 100 -5.13 4.27 7.81
N PRO A 101 -4.38 3.52 8.64
CA PRO A 101 -3.06 3.96 9.11
C PRO A 101 -2.08 4.22 7.96
N TYR A 102 -2.09 3.38 6.91
CA TYR A 102 -1.26 3.57 5.73
C TYR A 102 -1.68 4.79 4.93
N LEU A 103 -2.99 4.95 4.68
CA LEU A 103 -3.53 6.13 3.98
C LEU A 103 -3.17 7.43 4.72
N SER A 104 -3.41 7.46 6.04
CA SER A 104 -3.07 8.63 6.85
C SER A 104 -1.58 8.94 6.84
N MET A 105 -0.71 7.94 6.93
CA MET A 105 0.75 8.16 6.97
C MET A 105 1.28 8.66 5.63
N PHE A 106 0.90 8.03 4.51
CA PHE A 106 1.41 8.39 3.18
C PHE A 106 0.73 9.64 2.61
N GLY A 107 -0.58 9.82 2.81
CA GLY A 107 -1.30 11.03 2.38
C GLY A 107 -0.83 12.30 3.11
N LYS A 108 -0.28 12.19 4.33
CA LYS A 108 0.31 13.31 5.08
C LYS A 108 1.79 13.52 4.80
N LEU A 109 2.44 12.64 4.04
CA LEU A 109 3.85 12.77 3.72
C LEU A 109 4.02 13.97 2.77
N ARG A 110 4.55 15.08 3.30
CA ARG A 110 4.83 16.28 2.50
C ARG A 110 5.72 15.92 1.32
N GLU A 111 5.39 16.46 0.15
CA GLU A 111 6.16 16.28 -1.09
C GLU A 111 7.66 16.60 -0.92
N ASP A 112 8.01 17.65 -0.18
CA ASP A 112 9.42 17.99 0.14
C ASP A 112 10.12 16.91 0.97
N SER A 113 9.40 16.28 1.90
CA SER A 113 9.94 15.24 2.77
C SER A 113 10.05 13.91 2.03
N GLU A 114 9.08 13.60 1.18
CA GLU A 114 9.12 12.46 0.27
C GLU A 114 10.32 12.57 -0.67
N GLN A 115 10.50 13.71 -1.37
CA GLN A 115 11.62 13.90 -2.29
C GLN A 115 12.98 13.83 -1.60
N ARG A 116 13.11 14.41 -0.39
CA ARG A 116 14.38 14.38 0.36
C ARG A 116 14.70 12.99 0.92
N LEU A 117 13.71 12.25 1.39
CA LEU A 117 13.91 10.96 2.05
C LEU A 117 13.91 9.79 1.06
N TRP A 118 13.12 9.86 -0.01
CA TRP A 118 12.90 8.80 -0.99
C TRP A 118 12.50 9.35 -2.38
N PRO A 119 13.47 9.86 -3.17
CA PRO A 119 13.21 10.49 -4.47
C PRO A 119 12.38 9.67 -5.47
N ASP A 120 12.61 8.35 -5.53
CA ASP A 120 11.93 7.44 -6.47
C ASP A 120 10.61 6.85 -5.94
N PHE A 121 10.17 7.26 -4.75
CA PHE A 121 9.00 6.67 -4.09
C PHE A 121 7.77 6.63 -4.99
N ARG A 122 7.44 7.74 -5.67
CA ARG A 122 6.25 7.79 -6.53
C ARG A 122 6.32 6.79 -7.67
N ARG A 123 7.49 6.62 -8.30
CA ARG A 123 7.68 5.69 -9.40
C ARG A 123 7.49 4.25 -8.92
N GLU A 124 8.17 3.87 -7.85
CA GLU A 124 8.06 2.54 -7.24
C GLU A 124 6.61 2.28 -6.81
N ALA A 125 6.03 3.20 -6.04
CA ALA A 125 4.67 3.09 -5.53
C ALA A 125 3.60 2.97 -6.62
N THR A 126 3.89 3.42 -7.85
CA THR A 126 2.98 3.41 -9.00
C THR A 126 2.83 2.03 -9.67
N THR A 127 3.74 1.08 -9.49
CA THR A 127 3.60 -0.25 -10.14
C THR A 127 3.63 -1.42 -9.17
N ASP A 128 3.84 -1.16 -7.88
CA ASP A 128 3.97 -2.16 -6.82
C ASP A 128 2.82 -3.18 -6.71
N TRP A 129 1.61 -2.86 -7.17
CA TRP A 129 0.44 -3.75 -7.14
C TRP A 129 -0.06 -4.15 -8.53
N LEU A 130 0.66 -3.77 -9.59
CA LEU A 130 0.23 -4.09 -10.94
C LEU A 130 0.22 -5.60 -11.17
N GLN A 131 1.25 -6.33 -10.71
CA GLN A 131 1.35 -7.76 -10.93
C GLN A 131 0.20 -8.57 -10.27
N PRO A 132 -0.14 -8.39 -8.97
CA PRO A 132 -1.30 -9.06 -8.39
C PRO A 132 -2.62 -8.76 -9.11
N LEU A 133 -2.78 -7.53 -9.62
CA LEU A 133 -3.95 -7.13 -10.39
C LEU A 133 -3.99 -7.81 -11.77
N GLU A 134 -2.86 -7.90 -12.47
CA GLU A 134 -2.76 -8.64 -13.73
C GLU A 134 -3.13 -10.12 -13.54
N ASP A 135 -2.65 -10.74 -12.47
CA ASP A 135 -2.95 -12.13 -12.15
C ASP A 135 -4.44 -12.36 -11.91
N GLY A 136 -5.10 -11.44 -11.22
CA GLY A 136 -6.54 -11.54 -11.02
C GLY A 136 -7.37 -11.17 -12.23
N MET A 137 -7.00 -10.14 -12.97
CA MET A 137 -7.69 -9.79 -14.22
C MET A 137 -7.53 -10.89 -15.28
N ARG A 138 -6.46 -11.70 -15.23
CA ARG A 138 -6.32 -12.90 -16.07
C ARG A 138 -7.39 -13.95 -15.81
N THR A 139 -7.91 -14.05 -14.59
CA THR A 139 -9.05 -14.95 -14.27
C THR A 139 -10.35 -14.54 -14.98
N LEU A 140 -10.43 -13.28 -15.41
CA LEU A 140 -11.51 -12.73 -16.21
C LEU A 140 -11.16 -12.65 -17.71
N GLY A 141 -10.00 -13.17 -18.13
CA GLY A 141 -9.55 -13.13 -19.53
C GLY A 141 -9.11 -11.75 -20.03
N ARG A 142 -8.95 -10.76 -19.14
CA ARG A 142 -8.68 -9.35 -19.50
C ARG A 142 -7.49 -8.75 -18.73
N PRO A 143 -6.29 -9.35 -18.73
CA PRO A 143 -5.15 -8.88 -17.93
C PRO A 143 -4.75 -7.41 -18.23
N GLU A 144 -5.00 -6.91 -19.43
CA GLU A 144 -4.72 -5.54 -19.84
C GLU A 144 -5.54 -4.48 -19.08
N LEU A 145 -6.64 -4.87 -18.43
CA LEU A 145 -7.45 -3.98 -17.58
C LEU A 145 -6.81 -3.72 -16.21
N ALA A 146 -5.73 -4.42 -15.83
CA ALA A 146 -5.09 -4.25 -14.53
C ALA A 146 -4.61 -2.81 -14.28
N THR A 147 -4.08 -2.13 -15.31
CA THR A 147 -3.69 -0.72 -15.24
C THR A 147 -4.87 0.19 -14.94
N LEU A 148 -6.04 -0.07 -15.54
CA LEU A 148 -7.26 0.69 -15.28
C LEU A 148 -7.72 0.49 -13.83
N VAL A 149 -7.79 -0.75 -13.36
CA VAL A 149 -8.17 -1.07 -11.97
C VAL A 149 -7.23 -0.38 -10.98
N LEU A 150 -5.93 -0.45 -11.24
CA LEU A 150 -4.92 0.21 -10.40
C LEU A 150 -5.10 1.73 -10.37
N ALA A 151 -5.35 2.35 -11.53
CA ALA A 151 -5.56 3.79 -11.64
C ALA A 151 -6.80 4.24 -10.86
N VAL A 152 -7.91 3.50 -10.95
CA VAL A 152 -9.15 3.80 -10.22
C VAL A 152 -8.94 3.69 -8.71
N ILE A 153 -8.36 2.58 -8.22
CA ILE A 153 -8.09 2.40 -6.79
C ILE A 153 -7.26 3.56 -6.24
N ARG A 154 -6.19 3.96 -6.94
CA ARG A 154 -5.34 5.08 -6.49
C ARG A 154 -6.07 6.41 -6.54
N GLY A 155 -6.79 6.69 -7.61
CA GLY A 155 -7.54 7.94 -7.77
C GLY A 155 -8.56 8.11 -6.65
N LEU A 156 -9.28 7.05 -6.30
CA LEU A 156 -10.26 7.08 -5.21
C LEU A 156 -9.61 7.17 -3.82
N ILE A 157 -8.45 6.53 -3.60
CA ILE A 157 -7.68 6.73 -2.38
C ILE A 157 -7.26 8.20 -2.23
N MET A 158 -6.74 8.82 -3.29
CA MET A 158 -6.36 10.24 -3.27
C MET A 158 -7.57 11.16 -3.04
N ASP A 159 -8.73 10.81 -3.61
CA ASP A 159 -9.99 11.52 -3.37
C ASP A 159 -10.44 11.44 -1.89
N ILE A 160 -10.33 10.26 -1.26
CA ILE A 160 -10.59 10.08 0.17
C ILE A 160 -9.61 10.93 1.00
N GLU A 161 -8.31 10.91 0.68
CA GLU A 161 -7.30 11.66 1.41
C GLU A 161 -7.54 13.18 1.30
N ALA A 162 -8.01 13.65 0.15
CA ALA A 162 -8.27 15.08 -0.10
C ALA A 162 -9.60 15.56 0.49
N THR A 163 -10.63 14.71 0.52
CA THR A 163 -12.01 15.14 0.83
C THR A 163 -12.60 14.54 2.10
N ALA A 164 -11.99 13.47 2.62
CA ALA A 164 -12.51 12.64 3.70
C ALA A 164 -13.89 12.00 3.42
N ASP A 165 -14.36 12.01 2.17
CA ASP A 165 -15.66 11.48 1.76
C ASP A 165 -15.55 10.02 1.31
N THR A 166 -15.49 9.11 2.28
CA THR A 166 -15.40 7.67 2.00
C THR A 166 -16.67 7.13 1.33
N GLY A 167 -17.84 7.69 1.64
CA GLY A 167 -19.12 7.23 1.08
C GLY A 167 -19.20 7.48 -0.43
N ARG A 168 -18.77 8.66 -0.89
CA ARG A 168 -18.69 8.96 -2.33
C ARG A 168 -17.66 8.10 -3.05
N ALA A 169 -16.52 7.82 -2.42
CA ALA A 169 -15.50 6.95 -3.00
C ALA A 169 -15.95 5.48 -3.06
N ASP A 170 -16.67 4.99 -2.05
CA ASP A 170 -17.25 3.65 -2.03
C ASP A 170 -18.26 3.47 -3.17
N GLN A 171 -19.18 4.43 -3.34
CA GLN A 171 -20.14 4.40 -4.44
C GLN A 171 -19.43 4.40 -5.80
N ALA A 172 -18.42 5.25 -5.99
CA ALA A 172 -17.66 5.30 -7.23
C ALA A 172 -16.93 3.98 -7.51
N PHE A 173 -16.43 3.30 -6.47
CA PHE A 173 -15.80 1.99 -6.63
C PHE A 173 -16.83 0.90 -7.00
N ASP A 174 -18.02 0.93 -6.40
CA ASP A 174 -19.10 0.00 -6.75
C ASP A 174 -19.59 0.18 -8.19
N ASP A 175 -19.75 1.42 -8.64
CA ASP A 175 -20.09 1.76 -10.03
C ASP A 175 -18.99 1.29 -10.99
N PHE A 176 -17.73 1.47 -10.62
CA PHE A 176 -16.59 0.95 -11.37
C PHE A 176 -16.61 -0.57 -11.49
N LEU A 177 -16.91 -1.31 -10.41
CA LEU A 177 -17.02 -2.76 -10.46
C LEU A 177 -18.16 -3.23 -11.39
N ALA A 178 -19.29 -2.51 -11.40
CA ALA A 178 -20.38 -2.78 -12.33
C ALA A 178 -19.97 -2.56 -13.79
N ALA A 179 -19.26 -1.47 -14.09
CA ALA A 179 -18.71 -1.22 -15.43
C ALA A 179 -17.64 -2.26 -15.82
N LEU A 180 -16.78 -2.66 -14.88
CA LEU A 180 -15.74 -3.66 -15.10
C LEU A 180 -16.33 -5.04 -15.43
N ALA A 181 -17.47 -5.40 -14.82
CA ALA A 181 -18.19 -6.63 -15.15
C ALA A 181 -18.62 -6.67 -16.63
N LEU A 182 -19.11 -5.54 -17.16
CA LEU A 182 -19.50 -5.40 -18.56
C LEU A 182 -18.30 -5.50 -19.51
N LEU A 183 -17.15 -4.93 -19.13
CA LEU A 183 -15.91 -5.04 -19.90
C LEU A 183 -15.32 -6.45 -19.86
N ALA A 184 -15.48 -7.17 -18.76
CA ALA A 184 -14.99 -8.52 -18.58
C ALA A 184 -15.89 -9.58 -19.24
N THR A 185 -17.10 -9.20 -19.68
CA THR A 185 -17.94 -10.12 -20.43
C THR A 185 -17.29 -10.31 -21.82
N PRO A 186 -16.97 -11.54 -22.25
CA PRO A 186 -16.51 -11.74 -23.61
C PRO A 186 -17.60 -11.23 -24.55
N GLY A 187 -17.28 -10.22 -25.36
CA GLY A 187 -18.16 -9.82 -26.45
C GLY A 187 -18.46 -11.07 -27.28
N GLU A 188 -19.73 -11.28 -27.63
CA GLU A 188 -20.09 -12.23 -28.68
C GLU A 188 -19.14 -11.97 -29.85
N ALA A 189 -18.26 -12.94 -30.11
CA ALA A 189 -17.45 -12.92 -31.30
C ALA A 189 -18.43 -12.95 -32.47
N ASP A 190 -18.59 -11.79 -33.12
CA ASP A 190 -19.40 -11.66 -34.33
C ASP A 190 -18.91 -12.75 -35.31
N PRO A 191 -19.77 -13.71 -35.72
CA PRO A 191 -19.36 -14.76 -36.62
C PRO A 191 -19.21 -14.13 -38.00
N VAL A 192 -18.07 -13.47 -38.24
CA VAL A 192 -17.64 -13.16 -39.60
C VAL A 192 -17.31 -14.50 -40.25
N GLY A 193 -18.34 -15.13 -40.81
CA GLY A 193 -18.23 -16.32 -41.63
C GLY A 193 -17.31 -16.03 -42.82
N PRO A 194 -16.51 -17.00 -43.28
CA PRO A 194 -15.65 -16.80 -44.42
C PRO A 194 -16.50 -16.56 -45.68
N LEU A 195 -16.16 -15.51 -46.42
CA LEU A 195 -16.64 -15.23 -47.78
C LEU A 195 -16.18 -16.32 -48.76
#